data_AF-A0A124GBP2-F1
#
_entry.id   AF-A0A124GBP2-F1
#
_cell.length_a   1.000
_cell.length_b   1.000
_cell.length_c   1.000
_cell.angle_alpha   90.00
_cell.angle_beta   90.00
_cell.angle_gamma   90.00
#
_symmetry.space_group_name_H-M   'P 1'
#
loop_
_entity.id
_entity.type
_entity.pdbx_description
1 polymer ?
#
loop_
_entity_poly.entity_id
_entity_poly.type
_entity_poly.pdbx_seq_one_letter_code
_entity_poly.pdbx_strand_id
1 'polypeptide(L)'
;MEQAQRRGLARLMLRWPNRRTELREKFARDPRLVELCEAYEAACEAAAYWAKSPATVSKQRLEEYNALASATEQDILERIS
;
A
#
# COMPACT_ATOMS: atom_id res chain seq x y z
N MET A 1 10.39 13.49 -0.96
CA MET A 1 9.21 12.60 -1.05
C MET A 1 9.31 11.85 -2.36
N GLU A 2 9.51 10.55 -2.26
CA GLU A 2 9.59 9.66 -3.42
C GLU A 2 8.21 9.47 -4.05
N GLN A 3 8.20 9.21 -5.35
CA GLN A 3 6.96 9.11 -6.12
C GLN A 3 6.07 7.95 -5.61
N ALA A 4 6.69 6.84 -5.17
CA ALA A 4 6.01 5.66 -4.65
C ALA A 4 5.21 5.96 -3.37
N GLN A 5 5.79 6.72 -2.43
CA GLN A 5 5.12 7.14 -1.18
C GLN A 5 3.81 7.88 -1.46
N ARG A 6 3.82 8.80 -2.43
CA ARG A 6 2.64 9.59 -2.82
C ARG A 6 1.59 8.74 -3.53
N ARG A 7 2.00 7.77 -4.36
CA ARG A 7 1.07 6.84 -5.02
C ARG A 7 0.39 5.93 -4.00
N GLY A 8 1.16 5.40 -3.05
CA GLY A 8 0.63 4.58 -1.95
C GLY A 8 -0.42 5.33 -1.13
N LEU A 9 -0.10 6.56 -0.69
CA LEU A 9 -1.06 7.42 -0.01
C LEU A 9 -2.34 7.64 -0.84
N ALA A 10 -2.19 7.95 -2.14
CA ALA A 10 -3.33 8.18 -3.01
C ALA A 10 -4.22 6.93 -3.14
N ARG A 11 -3.64 5.73 -3.29
CA ARG A 11 -4.39 4.48 -3.31
C ARG A 11 -5.15 4.23 -2.01
N LEU A 12 -4.51 4.47 -0.86
CA LEU A 12 -5.14 4.32 0.46
C LEU A 12 -6.31 5.30 0.63
N MET A 13 -6.16 6.55 0.18
CA MET A 13 -7.22 7.56 0.19
C MET A 13 -8.42 7.21 -0.73
N LEU A 14 -8.18 6.44 -1.79
CA LEU A 14 -9.25 5.90 -2.64
C LEU A 14 -9.93 4.71 -1.96
N ARG A 15 -9.16 3.85 -1.29
CA ARG A 15 -9.65 2.66 -0.58
C ARG A 15 -10.45 3.02 0.68
N TRP A 16 -10.02 4.03 1.43
CA TRP A 16 -10.64 4.47 2.69
C TRP A 16 -11.02 5.95 2.62
N PRO A 17 -12.10 6.30 1.90
CA PRO A 17 -12.52 7.70 1.73
C PRO A 17 -12.81 8.40 3.07
N ASN A 18 -13.30 7.65 4.07
CA ASN A 18 -13.61 8.17 5.40
C ASN A 18 -12.37 8.47 6.26
N ARG A 19 -11.19 8.00 5.85
CA ARG A 19 -9.91 8.15 6.59
C ARG A 19 -8.95 9.14 5.93
N ARG A 20 -9.41 9.89 4.91
CA ARG A 20 -8.56 10.76 4.08
C ARG A 20 -7.86 11.85 4.89
N THR A 21 -8.55 12.43 5.86
CA THR A 21 -8.00 13.49 6.71
C THR A 21 -6.89 12.93 7.58
N GLU A 22 -7.17 11.86 8.35
CA GLU A 22 -6.14 11.21 9.19
C GLU A 22 -4.91 10.76 8.38
N LEU A 23 -5.12 10.14 7.22
CA LEU A 23 -4.03 9.71 6.33
C LEU A 23 -3.13 10.88 5.92
N ARG A 24 -3.70 12.01 5.49
CA ARG A 24 -2.92 13.18 5.07
C ARG A 24 -2.17 13.82 6.23
N GLU A 25 -2.83 13.97 7.36
CA GLU A 25 -2.24 14.60 8.55
C GLU A 25 -1.09 13.78 9.11
N LYS A 26 -1.29 12.47 9.27
CA LYS A 26 -0.27 11.55 9.77
C LYS A 26 0.87 11.42 8.77
N PHE A 27 0.60 11.34 7.47
CA PHE A 27 1.65 11.20 6.45
C PHE A 27 2.63 12.38 6.46
N ALA A 28 2.18 13.58 6.80
CA ALA A 28 3.04 14.76 6.90
C ALA A 28 3.93 14.77 8.16
N ARG A 29 3.63 13.94 9.16
CA ARG A 29 4.22 14.03 10.52
C ARG A 29 4.87 12.73 10.99
N ASP A 30 4.53 11.60 10.38
CA ASP A 30 4.98 10.27 10.76
C ASP A 30 5.82 9.65 9.62
N PRO A 31 7.16 9.65 9.74
CA PRO A 31 8.05 9.01 8.77
C PRO A 31 7.77 7.52 8.57
N ARG A 32 7.31 6.81 9.62
CA ARG A 32 7.01 5.39 9.51
C ARG A 32 5.77 5.15 8.65
N LEU A 33 4.78 6.04 8.72
CA LEU A 33 3.63 5.98 7.82
C LEU A 33 4.04 6.24 6.36
N VAL A 34 5.01 7.12 6.13
CA VAL A 34 5.55 7.37 4.77
C VAL A 34 6.17 6.08 4.20
N GLU A 35 6.98 5.38 4.99
CA GLU A 35 7.56 4.07 4.61
C GLU A 35 6.48 3.01 4.33
N LEU A 36 5.43 2.96 5.16
CA LEU A 36 4.33 2.00 4.96
C LEU A 36 3.54 2.30 3.69
N CYS A 37 3.34 3.59 3.35
CA CYS A 37 2.71 3.97 2.08
C CYS A 37 3.54 3.51 0.88
N GLU A 38 4.86 3.60 0.96
CA GLU A 38 5.76 3.10 -0.08
C GLU A 38 5.72 1.57 -0.19
N ALA A 39 5.81 0.86 0.93
CA ALA A 39 5.72 -0.60 0.97
C ALA A 39 4.37 -1.09 0.39
N TYR A 40 3.28 -0.39 0.71
CA TYR A 40 1.96 -0.69 0.18
C TYR A 40 1.90 -0.49 -1.34
N GLU A 41 2.47 0.61 -1.88
CA GLU A 41 2.55 0.82 -3.33
C GLU A 41 3.36 -0.29 -4.01
N ALA A 42 4.52 -0.65 -3.46
CA ALA A 42 5.37 -1.70 -4.01
C ALA A 42 4.65 -3.06 -4.06
N ALA A 43 3.93 -3.42 -3.00
CA ALA A 43 3.12 -4.64 -2.97
C ALA A 43 2.00 -4.61 -4.02
N CYS A 44 1.31 -3.47 -4.18
CA CYS A 44 0.28 -3.30 -5.19
C CYS A 44 0.83 -3.39 -6.62
N GLU A 45 1.98 -2.76 -6.89
CA GLU A 45 2.64 -2.82 -8.20
C GLU A 45 3.09 -4.25 -8.52
N ALA A 46 3.67 -4.96 -7.55
CA ALA A 46 4.07 -6.35 -7.70
C ALA A 46 2.87 -7.28 -7.95
N ALA A 47 1.79 -7.14 -7.17
CA ALA A 47 0.55 -7.87 -7.40
C ALA A 47 0.00 -7.61 -8.81
N ALA A 48 -0.06 -6.35 -9.24
CA ALA A 48 -0.54 -5.97 -10.57
C ALA A 48 0.34 -6.53 -11.70
N TYR A 49 1.65 -6.64 -11.48
CA TYR A 49 2.58 -7.28 -12.41
C TYR A 49 2.28 -8.78 -12.52
N TRP A 50 2.23 -9.50 -11.39
CA TRP A 50 2.02 -10.95 -11.38
C TRP A 50 0.63 -11.34 -11.90
N ALA A 51 -0.39 -10.52 -11.69
CA ALA A 51 -1.72 -10.72 -12.26
C ALA A 51 -1.73 -10.78 -13.81
N LYS A 52 -0.74 -10.14 -14.45
CA LYS A 52 -0.61 -10.11 -15.92
C LYS A 52 0.47 -11.04 -16.45
N SER A 53 1.27 -11.65 -15.57
CA SER A 53 2.42 -12.44 -15.96
C SER A 53 1.99 -13.85 -16.40
N PRO A 54 2.49 -14.36 -17.53
CA PRO A 54 2.19 -15.71 -18.00
C PRO A 54 2.99 -16.80 -17.25
N ALA A 55 3.83 -16.43 -16.29
CA ALA A 55 4.64 -17.40 -15.55
C ALA A 55 3.76 -18.38 -14.74
N THR A 56 4.24 -19.61 -14.60
CA THR A 56 3.54 -20.64 -13.81
C THR A 56 3.39 -20.27 -12.33
N VAL A 57 4.32 -19.47 -11.80
CA VAL A 57 4.32 -18.99 -10.40
C VAL A 57 3.44 -17.74 -10.19
N SER A 58 2.87 -17.16 -11.25
CA SER A 58 2.16 -15.89 -11.19
C SER A 58 1.02 -15.88 -10.18
N LYS A 59 0.24 -16.96 -10.11
CA LYS A 59 -0.88 -17.07 -9.17
C LYS A 59 -0.40 -17.03 -7.72
N GLN A 60 0.63 -17.82 -7.40
CA GLN A 60 1.21 -17.85 -6.06
C GLN A 60 1.79 -16.49 -5.67
N ARG A 61 2.56 -15.86 -6.57
CA ARG A 61 3.13 -14.53 -6.30
C ARG A 61 2.08 -13.46 -6.13
N LEU A 62 1.01 -13.48 -6.93
CA LEU A 62 -0.12 -12.58 -6.77
C LEU A 62 -0.74 -12.71 -5.37
N GLU A 63 -0.99 -13.94 -4.91
CA GLU A 63 -1.54 -14.21 -3.58
C GLU A 63 -0.59 -13.70 -2.47
N GLU A 64 0.71 -13.94 -2.59
CA GLU A 64 1.72 -13.43 -1.65
C GLU A 64 1.73 -11.89 -1.56
N TYR A 65 1.76 -11.19 -2.70
CA TYR A 65 1.77 -9.73 -2.70
C TYR A 65 0.45 -9.11 -2.25
N ASN A 66 -0.69 -9.75 -2.53
CA ASN A 66 -1.98 -9.34 -1.97
C ASN A 66 -2.02 -9.49 -0.44
N ALA A 67 -1.43 -10.57 0.09
CA ALA A 67 -1.30 -10.75 1.54
C ALA A 67 -0.40 -9.67 2.16
N LEU A 68 0.73 -9.34 1.52
CA LEU A 68 1.62 -8.26 1.95
C LEU A 68 0.92 -6.89 1.93
N ALA A 69 0.16 -6.59 0.88
CA ALA A 69 -0.62 -5.35 0.80
C ALA A 69 -1.65 -5.28 1.94
N SER A 70 -2.37 -6.38 2.21
CA SER A 70 -3.36 -6.45 3.29
C SER A 70 -2.73 -6.32 4.68
N ALA A 71 -1.56 -6.92 4.92
CA ALA A 71 -0.83 -6.77 6.18
C ALA A 71 -0.34 -5.32 6.36
N THR A 72 0.18 -4.71 5.29
CA THR A 72 0.62 -3.30 5.33
C THR A 72 -0.56 -2.35 5.58
N GLU A 73 -1.73 -2.64 5.00
CA GLU A 73 -2.96 -1.90 5.28
C GLU A 73 -3.32 -1.94 6.78
N GLN A 74 -3.22 -3.10 7.42
CA GLN A 74 -3.48 -3.24 8.84
C GLN A 74 -2.50 -2.42 9.70
N ASP A 75 -1.21 -2.49 9.40
CA ASP A 75 -0.18 -1.70 10.09
C ASP A 75 -0.45 -0.19 10.00
N ILE A 76 -0.95 0.27 8.85
CA ILE A 76 -1.32 1.66 8.59
C ILE A 76 -2.56 2.05 9.41
N LEU A 77 -3.60 1.22 9.40
CA LEU A 77 -4.83 1.47 10.15
C LEU A 77 -4.56 1.62 11.65
N GLU A 78 -3.68 0.81 12.21
CA GLU A 78 -3.27 0.91 13.62
C GLU A 78 -2.55 2.22 13.96
N ARG A 79 -1.92 2.87 12.98
CA ARG A 79 -1.15 4.11 13.17
C ARG A 79 -1.96 5.39 13.01
N ILE A 80 -3.00 5.32 12.18
CA ILE A 80 -3.89 6.45 11.90
C ILE A 80 -5.16 6.44 12.76
N SER A 81 -5.45 5.32 13.43
CA SER A 81 -6.48 5.26 14.49
C SER A 81 -6.08 6.08 15.70
#